data_AF-A0A1L3LV65-F1
#
_entry.id   AF-A0A1L3LV65-F1
#
_cell.length_a   1.000
_cell.length_b   1.000
_cell.length_c   1.000
_cell.angle_alpha   90.00
_cell.angle_beta   90.00
_cell.angle_gamma   90.00
#
_symmetry.space_group_name_H-M   'P 1'
#
loop_
_entity.id
_entity.type
_entity.pdbx_description
1 polymer ?
#
loop_
_entity_poly.entity_id
_entity_poly.type
_entity_poly.pdbx_seq_one_letter_code
_entity_poly.pdbx_strand_id
1 'polypeptide(L)'
;MAVHHILDAQVADAPFWKEIAATILRPTGRIDALAAHRAAFEQRYCPPRFTGGTPWICTWKSALRVWPDLPRFSNQMLRYQRMPEGLVHEIGLPAHRAMPDAYVTAHHLRDLLNASSLEQLLSWSRQPGLLPRVPSGPYRGKGWDQLTDDALEEFGRDRDADVRFSAETELSRRGKKLEPMVTEPAQQSLL
;
A
#
# COMPACT_ATOMS: atom_id res chain seq x y z
N MET A 1 -18.37 9.50 10.65
CA MET A 1 -17.90 10.90 10.71
C MET A 1 -16.93 11.12 9.56
N ALA A 2 -17.06 12.16 8.75
CA ALA A 2 -16.18 12.38 7.60
C ALA A 2 -14.77 12.73 8.07
N VAL A 3 -13.81 11.81 7.87
CA VAL A 3 -12.42 11.91 8.34
C VAL A 3 -11.70 13.16 7.77
N HIS A 4 -12.13 13.66 6.62
CA HIS A 4 -11.50 14.79 5.92
C HIS A 4 -12.10 16.16 6.24
N HIS A 5 -13.28 16.21 6.89
CA HIS A 5 -13.98 17.44 7.27
C HIS A 5 -14.21 18.46 6.11
N ILE A 6 -14.26 17.98 4.85
CA ILE A 6 -14.58 18.80 3.67
C ILE A 6 -16.09 18.83 3.51
N LEU A 7 -16.66 20.03 3.35
CA LEU A 7 -18.08 20.24 3.09
C LEU A 7 -18.32 20.50 1.60
N ASP A 8 -19.49 20.11 1.08
CA ASP A 8 -19.85 20.37 -0.33
C ASP A 8 -19.78 21.86 -0.68
N ALA A 9 -20.18 22.73 0.25
CA ALA A 9 -20.09 24.19 0.07
C ALA A 9 -18.65 24.70 -0.13
N GLN A 10 -17.63 23.99 0.37
CA GLN A 10 -16.23 24.39 0.20
C GLN A 10 -15.67 24.05 -1.18
N VAL A 11 -16.37 23.20 -1.94
CA VAL A 11 -15.96 22.73 -3.26
C VAL A 11 -17.01 23.01 -4.33
N ALA A 12 -18.02 23.83 -4.01
CA ALA A 12 -19.14 24.11 -4.91
C ALA A 12 -18.69 24.71 -6.25
N ASP A 13 -17.68 25.58 -6.21
CA ASP A 13 -17.12 26.24 -7.40
C ASP A 13 -15.87 25.52 -7.96
N ALA A 14 -15.51 24.36 -7.39
CA ALA A 14 -14.38 23.58 -7.87
C ALA A 14 -14.74 22.81 -9.15
N PRO A 15 -13.81 22.66 -10.11
CA PRO A 15 -14.05 21.85 -11.30
C PRO A 15 -14.20 20.38 -10.93
N PHE A 16 -14.87 19.59 -11.79
CA PHE A 16 -14.95 18.16 -11.55
C PHE A 16 -13.58 17.52 -11.72
N TRP A 17 -13.25 16.55 -10.85
CA TRP A 17 -11.97 15.85 -10.91
C TRP A 17 -11.64 15.32 -12.31
N LYS A 18 -12.62 14.74 -13.01
CA LYS A 18 -12.46 14.19 -14.37
C LYS A 18 -12.00 15.22 -15.42
N GLU A 19 -12.24 16.51 -15.18
CA GLU A 19 -11.89 17.62 -16.08
C GLU A 19 -10.45 18.08 -15.86
N ILE A 20 -9.96 18.01 -14.61
CA ILE A 20 -8.63 18.51 -14.24
C ILE A 20 -7.60 17.41 -13.96
N ALA A 21 -8.02 16.16 -13.75
CA ALA A 21 -7.12 15.10 -13.28
C ALA A 21 -5.88 14.92 -14.17
N ALA A 22 -6.06 14.96 -15.49
CA ALA A 22 -4.97 14.78 -16.42
C ALA A 22 -3.95 15.93 -16.37
N THR A 23 -4.37 17.17 -16.08
CA THR A 23 -3.44 18.31 -15.98
C THR A 23 -2.55 18.22 -14.74
N ILE A 24 -3.05 17.56 -13.69
CA ILE A 24 -2.33 17.34 -12.43
C ILE A 24 -1.46 16.08 -12.49
N LEU A 25 -1.96 15.00 -13.11
CA LEU A 25 -1.29 13.69 -13.13
C LEU A 25 -0.33 13.52 -14.31
N ARG A 26 -0.31 14.48 -15.25
CA ARG A 26 0.62 14.53 -16.39
C ARG A 26 1.24 15.93 -16.51
N PRO A 27 1.96 16.43 -15.47
CA PRO A 27 2.72 17.66 -15.59
C PRO A 27 3.71 17.59 -16.75
N THR A 28 4.13 18.76 -17.22
CA THR A 28 5.16 18.87 -18.26
C THR A 28 6.47 18.27 -17.78
N GLY A 29 7.11 17.47 -18.64
CA GLY A 29 8.36 16.79 -18.35
C GLY A 29 8.22 15.28 -18.24
N ARG A 30 9.35 14.61 -18.02
CA ARG A 30 9.39 13.16 -17.84
C ARG A 30 8.96 12.81 -16.41
N ILE A 31 8.04 11.85 -16.30
CA ILE A 31 7.58 11.29 -15.02
C ILE A 31 7.82 9.79 -15.07
N ASP A 32 8.76 9.31 -14.26
CA ASP A 32 9.06 7.88 -14.21
C ASP A 32 8.04 7.08 -13.39
N ALA A 33 7.46 7.71 -12.37
CA ALA A 33 6.41 7.12 -11.54
C ALA A 33 5.58 8.19 -10.83
N LEU A 34 4.31 7.87 -10.56
CA LEU A 34 3.50 8.54 -9.54
C LEU A 34 3.71 7.82 -8.21
N ALA A 35 3.48 8.50 -7.09
CA ALA A 35 3.64 7.90 -5.77
C ALA A 35 2.47 8.22 -4.86
N ALA A 36 2.06 7.25 -4.06
CA ALA A 36 1.05 7.41 -3.03
C ALA A 36 1.25 6.43 -1.88
N HIS A 37 0.81 6.84 -0.70
CA HIS A 37 0.67 5.91 0.42
C HIS A 37 -0.64 5.14 0.26
N ARG A 38 -0.57 3.80 0.10
CA ARG A 38 -1.71 2.95 -0.33
C ARG A 38 -2.22 3.26 -1.75
N ALA A 39 -1.30 3.27 -2.74
CA ALA A 39 -1.60 3.64 -4.13
C ALA A 39 -2.79 2.92 -4.80
N ALA A 40 -3.13 1.69 -4.39
CA ALA A 40 -4.31 0.99 -4.93
C ALA A 40 -5.64 1.72 -4.66
N PHE A 41 -5.71 2.54 -3.60
CA PHE A 41 -6.86 3.40 -3.33
C PHE A 41 -6.90 4.58 -4.32
N GLU A 42 -5.80 5.30 -4.48
CA GLU A 42 -5.67 6.44 -5.40
C GLU A 42 -5.99 6.04 -6.85
N GLN A 43 -5.51 4.86 -7.29
CA GLN A 43 -5.74 4.34 -8.65
C GLN A 43 -7.22 4.16 -9.00
N ARG A 44 -8.13 4.04 -8.02
CA ARG A 44 -9.59 4.00 -8.26
C ARG A 44 -10.11 5.33 -8.80
N TYR A 45 -9.50 6.43 -8.38
CA TYR A 45 -9.85 7.80 -8.78
C TYR A 45 -8.91 8.37 -9.85
N CYS A 46 -7.72 7.75 -10.01
CA CYS A 46 -6.69 8.11 -10.98
C CYS A 46 -6.45 6.98 -12.00
N PRO A 47 -7.47 6.57 -12.79
CA PRO A 47 -7.32 5.50 -13.77
C PRO A 47 -6.27 5.85 -14.85
N PRO A 48 -5.77 4.84 -15.60
CA PRO A 48 -4.76 5.03 -16.64
C PRO A 48 -5.10 6.13 -17.67
N ARG A 49 -6.39 6.33 -17.97
CA ARG A 49 -6.85 7.42 -18.84
C ARG A 49 -6.52 8.83 -18.34
N PHE A 50 -6.27 9.01 -17.04
CA PHE A 50 -5.83 10.28 -16.45
C PHE A 50 -4.32 10.32 -16.23
N THR A 51 -3.69 9.21 -15.85
CA THR A 51 -2.24 9.17 -15.57
C THR A 51 -1.39 9.01 -16.82
N GLY A 52 -1.95 8.47 -17.90
CA GLY A 52 -1.20 8.17 -19.13
C GLY A 52 -0.48 6.83 -19.08
N GLY A 53 -0.88 5.96 -18.15
CA GLY A 53 -0.21 4.68 -17.93
C GLY A 53 1.03 4.76 -17.06
N THR A 54 1.37 5.94 -16.52
CA THR A 54 2.49 6.13 -15.59
C THR A 54 2.39 5.14 -14.42
N PRO A 55 3.47 4.40 -14.11
CA PRO A 55 3.45 3.40 -13.05
C PRO A 55 3.39 4.07 -11.67
N TRP A 56 3.00 3.29 -10.65
CA TRP A 56 2.81 3.81 -9.30
C TRP A 56 3.77 3.16 -8.29
N ILE A 57 4.39 3.99 -7.48
CA ILE A 57 5.06 3.59 -6.24
C ILE A 57 4.04 3.66 -5.10
N CYS A 58 3.87 2.54 -4.41
CA CYS A 58 3.13 2.47 -3.16
C CYS A 58 4.12 2.58 -1.99
N THR A 59 4.17 3.75 -1.34
CA THR A 59 5.10 3.97 -0.22
C THR A 59 4.77 3.09 0.98
N TRP A 60 3.51 2.70 1.16
CA TRP A 60 3.11 1.73 2.19
C TRP A 60 3.74 0.34 1.95
N LYS A 61 3.57 -0.22 0.75
CA LYS A 61 4.14 -1.55 0.41
C LYS A 61 5.66 -1.52 0.48
N SER A 62 6.26 -0.42 0.04
CA SER A 62 7.70 -0.22 0.10
C SER A 62 8.20 -0.13 1.55
N ALA A 63 7.51 0.61 2.42
CA ALA A 63 7.87 0.74 3.82
C ALA A 63 7.85 -0.61 4.57
N LEU A 64 6.91 -1.51 4.25
CA LEU A 64 6.89 -2.87 4.82
C LEU A 64 8.17 -3.66 4.50
N ARG A 65 8.80 -3.40 3.35
CA ARG A 65 10.01 -4.08 2.89
C ARG A 65 11.26 -3.46 3.47
N VAL A 66 11.34 -2.12 3.47
CA VAL A 66 12.53 -1.40 3.88
C VAL A 66 12.63 -1.28 5.41
N TRP A 67 11.49 -1.17 6.11
CA TRP A 67 11.44 -0.94 7.57
C TRP A 67 10.53 -1.94 8.30
N PRO A 68 10.74 -3.26 8.12
CA PRO A 68 9.84 -4.31 8.63
C PRO A 68 9.74 -4.35 10.16
N ASP A 69 10.75 -3.82 10.84
CA ASP A 69 10.86 -3.72 12.29
C ASP A 69 9.86 -2.72 12.90
N LEU A 70 9.35 -1.75 12.13
CA LEU A 70 8.41 -0.75 12.63
C LEU A 70 7.07 -1.35 13.07
N PRO A 71 6.46 -0.86 14.16
CA PRO A 71 5.19 -1.39 14.68
C PRO A 71 3.94 -1.01 13.86
N ARG A 72 3.99 0.13 13.16
CA ARG A 72 2.88 0.69 12.37
C ARG A 72 3.43 1.32 11.10
N PHE A 73 2.58 1.35 10.08
CA PHE A 73 2.94 1.79 8.73
C PHE A 73 1.96 2.79 8.13
N SER A 74 1.05 3.39 8.89
CA SER A 74 0.22 4.48 8.34
C SER A 74 1.11 5.69 8.04
N ASN A 75 0.76 6.47 7.01
CA ASN A 75 1.54 7.62 6.55
C ASN A 75 1.97 8.55 7.71
N GLN A 76 1.01 8.90 8.56
CA GLN A 76 1.20 9.78 9.69
C GLN A 76 1.98 9.12 10.82
N MET A 77 1.79 7.82 11.10
CA MET A 77 2.61 7.12 12.08
C MET A 77 4.07 7.01 11.63
N LEU A 78 4.31 6.76 10.34
CA LEU A 78 5.66 6.76 9.77
C LEU A 78 6.34 8.12 9.96
N ARG A 79 5.62 9.25 9.84
CA ARG A 79 6.20 10.58 10.14
C ARG A 79 6.81 10.63 11.54
N TYR A 80 6.06 10.18 12.56
CA TYR A 80 6.53 10.19 13.95
C TYR A 80 7.61 9.14 14.23
N GLN A 81 7.47 7.94 13.68
CA GLN A 81 8.40 6.84 13.92
C GLN A 81 9.75 7.04 13.23
N ARG A 82 9.73 7.66 12.04
CA ARG A 82 10.92 7.84 11.21
C ARG A 82 11.62 9.17 11.42
N MET A 83 10.85 10.22 11.74
CA MET A 83 11.33 11.61 11.76
C MET A 83 12.21 11.93 10.54
N PRO A 84 11.68 11.85 9.30
CA PRO A 84 12.49 12.05 8.10
C PRO A 84 13.26 13.37 8.12
N GLU A 85 14.54 13.34 7.75
CA GLU A 85 15.39 14.53 7.78
C GLU A 85 14.78 15.66 6.91
N GLY A 86 14.78 16.88 7.44
CA GLY A 86 14.24 18.05 6.75
C GLY A 86 12.72 18.11 6.63
N LEU A 87 11.98 17.16 7.23
CA LEU A 87 10.53 17.26 7.33
C LEU A 87 10.17 18.31 8.40
N VAL A 88 9.38 19.31 8.00
CA VAL A 88 8.80 20.31 8.91
C VAL A 88 7.44 19.80 9.39
N HIS A 89 7.33 19.56 10.69
CA HIS A 89 6.21 18.78 11.25
C HIS A 89 4.85 19.44 11.01
N GLU A 90 4.82 20.77 11.09
CA GLU A 90 3.62 21.61 10.96
C GLU A 90 3.05 21.56 9.54
N ILE A 91 3.89 21.44 8.50
CA ILE A 91 3.44 21.33 7.10
C ILE A 91 2.72 20.00 6.87
N GLY A 92 3.11 18.95 7.59
CA GLY A 92 2.43 17.66 7.59
C GLY A 92 1.11 17.64 8.38
N LEU A 93 0.62 18.79 8.85
CA LEU A 93 -0.64 18.95 9.57
C LEU A 93 -1.62 19.93 8.87
N PRO A 94 -2.94 19.78 9.10
CA PRO A 94 -3.57 18.68 9.81
C PRO A 94 -3.57 17.40 8.96
N ALA A 95 -3.48 16.25 9.63
CA ALA A 95 -3.58 14.94 8.98
C ALA A 95 -4.92 14.80 8.24
N HIS A 96 -4.97 13.93 7.22
CA HIS A 96 -6.16 13.69 6.41
C HIS A 96 -6.58 14.89 5.53
N ARG A 97 -5.61 15.76 5.23
CA ARG A 97 -5.71 16.78 4.18
C ARG A 97 -4.71 16.46 3.08
N ALA A 98 -5.13 16.71 1.84
CA ALA A 98 -4.38 16.31 0.64
C ALA A 98 -2.94 16.82 0.64
N MET A 99 -2.71 18.14 0.81
CA MET A 99 -1.36 18.71 0.78
C MET A 99 -0.49 18.20 1.95
N PRO A 100 -0.92 18.27 3.22
CA PRO A 100 -0.17 17.68 4.34
C PRO A 100 0.20 16.20 4.16
N ASP A 101 -0.74 15.36 3.73
CA ASP A 101 -0.46 13.94 3.53
C ASP A 101 0.47 13.69 2.33
N ALA A 102 0.37 14.48 1.27
CA ALA A 102 1.27 14.42 0.11
C ALA A 102 2.70 14.85 0.49
N TYR A 103 2.84 15.89 1.31
CA TYR A 103 4.13 16.35 1.83
C TYR A 103 4.83 15.24 2.64
N VAL A 104 4.11 14.63 3.59
CA VAL A 104 4.64 13.49 4.37
C VAL A 104 4.98 12.31 3.46
N THR A 105 4.11 11.99 2.49
CA THR A 105 4.36 10.92 1.52
C THR A 105 5.62 11.17 0.70
N ALA A 106 5.89 12.42 0.30
CA ALA A 106 7.07 12.78 -0.48
C ALA A 106 8.38 12.57 0.30
N HIS A 107 8.40 12.90 1.59
CA HIS A 107 9.57 12.60 2.44
C HIS A 107 9.80 11.10 2.60
N HIS A 108 8.72 10.31 2.80
CA HIS A 108 8.86 8.85 2.84
C HIS A 108 9.35 8.29 1.51
N LEU A 109 8.84 8.81 0.38
CA LEU A 109 9.28 8.40 -0.95
C LEU A 109 10.78 8.65 -1.16
N ARG A 110 11.26 9.85 -0.79
CA ARG A 110 12.70 10.19 -0.85
C ARG A 110 13.53 9.20 -0.05
N ASP A 111 13.15 8.94 1.21
CA ASP A 111 13.90 8.04 2.07
C ASP A 111 13.87 6.58 1.56
N LEU A 112 12.76 6.15 0.96
CA LEU A 112 12.64 4.86 0.30
C LEU A 112 13.54 4.76 -0.95
N LEU A 113 13.61 5.81 -1.76
CA LEU A 113 14.49 5.88 -2.94
C LEU A 113 15.99 5.96 -2.55
N ASN A 114 16.31 6.51 -1.39
CA ASN A 114 17.67 6.47 -0.84
C ASN A 114 18.05 5.06 -0.36
N ALA A 115 17.08 4.24 0.04
CA ALA A 115 17.31 2.90 0.56
C ALA A 115 17.15 1.79 -0.50
N SER A 116 16.55 2.08 -1.65
CA SER A 116 16.23 1.09 -2.69
C SER A 116 16.07 1.74 -4.06
N SER A 117 16.38 0.98 -5.12
CA SER A 117 16.21 1.46 -6.50
C SER A 117 14.75 1.70 -6.87
N LEU A 118 14.52 2.58 -7.85
CA LEU A 118 13.20 2.83 -8.43
C LEU A 118 12.55 1.52 -8.91
N GLU A 119 13.32 0.66 -9.57
CA GLU A 119 12.88 -0.61 -10.12
C GLU A 119 12.38 -1.55 -9.01
N GLN A 120 13.08 -1.60 -7.88
CA GLN A 120 12.64 -2.37 -6.70
C GLN A 120 11.34 -1.82 -6.11
N LEU A 121 11.23 -0.50 -5.93
CA LEU A 121 10.02 0.11 -5.41
C LEU A 121 8.81 -0.17 -6.32
N LEU A 122 9.00 -0.09 -7.64
CA LEU A 122 7.97 -0.42 -8.63
C LEU A 122 7.61 -1.91 -8.60
N SER A 123 8.59 -2.80 -8.45
CA SER A 123 8.36 -4.25 -8.31
C SER A 123 7.51 -4.57 -7.09
N TRP A 124 7.89 -4.07 -5.91
CA TRP A 124 7.12 -4.28 -4.68
C TRP A 124 5.72 -3.68 -4.74
N SER A 125 5.56 -2.55 -5.44
CA SER A 125 4.27 -1.88 -5.56
C SER A 125 3.23 -2.71 -6.35
N ARG A 126 3.69 -3.56 -7.27
CA ARG A 126 2.86 -4.48 -8.08
C ARG A 126 2.44 -5.75 -7.33
N GLN A 127 3.17 -6.13 -6.29
CA GLN A 127 2.84 -7.29 -5.44
C GLN A 127 1.85 -6.91 -4.33
N PRO A 128 1.14 -7.85 -3.70
CA PRO A 128 0.48 -7.59 -2.42
C PRO A 128 1.49 -7.10 -1.36
N GLY A 129 0.99 -6.46 -0.30
CA GLY A 129 1.80 -6.04 0.83
C GLY A 129 2.40 -7.25 1.54
N LEU A 130 3.74 -7.27 1.71
CA LEU A 130 4.41 -8.26 2.53
C LEU A 130 4.39 -7.79 3.99
N LEU A 131 3.42 -8.23 4.76
CA LEU A 131 3.26 -7.84 6.14
C LEU A 131 4.41 -8.43 6.96
N PRO A 132 5.08 -7.67 7.83
CA PRO A 132 6.18 -8.23 8.66
C PRO A 132 5.65 -9.13 9.78
N ARG A 133 4.37 -8.98 10.15
CA ARG A 133 3.74 -9.66 11.29
C ARG A 133 2.28 -9.94 10.99
N VAL A 134 1.73 -10.97 11.64
CA VAL A 134 0.30 -11.33 11.52
C VAL A 134 -0.57 -10.18 12.06
N PRO A 135 -1.54 -9.67 11.27
CA PRO A 135 -2.27 -8.45 11.64
C PRO A 135 -3.38 -8.67 12.68
N SER A 136 -3.96 -9.87 12.77
CA SER A 136 -5.14 -10.14 13.59
C SER A 136 -5.23 -11.62 14.01
N GLY A 137 -6.15 -11.92 14.93
CA GLY A 137 -6.38 -13.27 15.42
C GLY A 137 -5.37 -13.73 16.48
N PRO A 138 -5.36 -15.05 16.80
CA PRO A 138 -4.56 -15.61 17.89
C PRO A 138 -3.04 -15.41 17.75
N TYR A 139 -2.55 -15.28 16.51
CA TYR A 139 -1.14 -15.08 16.21
C TYR A 139 -0.75 -13.60 16.02
N ARG A 140 -1.66 -12.66 16.30
CA ARG A 140 -1.44 -11.22 16.08
C ARG A 140 -0.11 -10.75 16.67
N GLY A 141 0.67 -10.06 15.85
CA GLY A 141 1.96 -9.50 16.22
C GLY A 141 3.14 -10.46 16.13
N LYS A 142 2.92 -11.76 15.93
CA LYS A 142 4.01 -12.71 15.66
C LYS A 142 4.55 -12.52 14.25
N GLY A 143 5.85 -12.77 14.08
CA GLY A 143 6.47 -12.93 12.77
C GLY A 143 6.01 -14.23 12.12
N TRP A 144 5.94 -14.26 10.78
CA TRP A 144 5.51 -15.44 10.03
C TRP A 144 6.44 -16.64 10.22
N ASP A 145 7.72 -16.38 10.49
CA ASP A 145 8.75 -17.35 10.84
C ASP A 145 8.44 -18.14 12.13
N GLN A 146 7.60 -17.58 13.01
CA GLN A 146 7.21 -18.21 14.28
C GLN A 146 5.99 -19.13 14.17
N LEU A 147 5.33 -19.17 13.01
CA LEU A 147 4.15 -19.99 12.78
C LEU A 147 4.55 -21.39 12.31
N THR A 148 3.71 -22.37 12.66
CA THR A 148 3.77 -23.72 12.10
C THR A 148 3.38 -23.70 10.62
N ASP A 149 3.76 -24.73 9.87
CA ASP A 149 3.42 -24.81 8.47
C ASP A 149 1.90 -24.91 8.27
N ASP A 150 1.19 -25.68 9.09
CA ASP A 150 -0.28 -25.77 9.05
C ASP A 150 -0.95 -24.39 9.22
N ALA A 151 -0.46 -23.58 10.15
CA ALA A 151 -0.99 -22.23 10.36
C ALA A 151 -0.69 -21.31 9.17
N LEU A 152 0.49 -21.43 8.56
CA LEU A 152 0.82 -20.69 7.35
C LEU A 152 -0.03 -21.13 6.16
N GLU A 153 -0.34 -22.42 6.04
CA GLU A 153 -1.22 -22.93 4.99
C GLU A 153 -2.67 -22.44 5.17
N GLU A 154 -3.15 -22.30 6.40
CA GLU A 154 -4.44 -21.68 6.70
C GLU A 154 -4.45 -20.21 6.27
N PHE A 155 -3.45 -19.42 6.66
CA PHE A 155 -3.32 -18.02 6.23
C PHE A 155 -3.12 -17.88 4.72
N GLY A 156 -2.50 -18.88 4.07
CA GLY A 156 -2.39 -18.98 2.62
C GLY A 156 -3.74 -19.08 1.89
N ARG A 157 -4.84 -19.31 2.62
CA ARG A 157 -6.21 -19.34 2.08
C ARG A 157 -7.04 -18.12 2.50
N ASP A 158 -6.42 -17.14 3.16
CA ASP A 158 -7.12 -15.92 3.59
C ASP A 158 -7.66 -15.12 2.39
N ARG A 159 -8.79 -14.44 2.62
CA ARG A 159 -9.42 -13.54 1.64
C ARG A 159 -8.59 -12.27 1.41
N ASP A 160 -7.85 -11.82 2.42
CA ASP A 160 -6.97 -10.67 2.32
C ASP A 160 -5.69 -11.06 1.56
N ALA A 161 -5.49 -10.44 0.41
CA ALA A 161 -4.36 -10.74 -0.47
C ALA A 161 -3.01 -10.45 0.18
N ASP A 162 -2.90 -9.48 1.08
CA ASP A 162 -1.65 -9.13 1.76
C ASP A 162 -1.30 -10.20 2.82
N VAL A 163 -2.31 -10.71 3.53
CA VAL A 163 -2.17 -11.82 4.49
C VAL A 163 -1.73 -13.10 3.76
N ARG A 164 -2.49 -13.50 2.73
CA ARG A 164 -2.19 -14.68 1.94
C ARG A 164 -0.78 -14.65 1.36
N PHE A 165 -0.43 -13.54 0.69
CA PHE A 165 0.88 -13.37 0.08
C PHE A 165 2.02 -13.45 1.10
N SER A 166 1.81 -12.94 2.31
CA SER A 166 2.82 -12.99 3.37
C SER A 166 3.07 -14.41 3.87
N ALA A 167 1.99 -15.18 4.08
CA ALA A 167 2.09 -16.58 4.48
C ALA A 167 2.72 -17.45 3.37
N GLU A 168 2.29 -17.26 2.12
CA GLU A 168 2.86 -17.92 0.93
C GLU A 168 4.35 -17.64 0.75
N THR A 169 4.77 -16.39 1.01
CA THR A 169 6.18 -15.99 0.95
C THR A 169 7.00 -16.75 1.98
N GLU A 170 6.49 -16.91 3.20
CA GLU A 170 7.18 -17.67 4.25
C GLU A 170 7.22 -19.18 3.95
N LEU A 171 6.12 -19.77 3.47
CA LEU A 171 6.12 -21.16 3.01
C LEU A 171 7.15 -21.38 1.88
N SER A 172 7.18 -20.48 0.91
CA SER A 172 8.14 -20.52 -0.20
C SER A 172 9.59 -20.41 0.30
N ARG A 173 9.84 -19.55 1.30
CA ARG A 173 11.17 -19.42 1.95
C ARG A 173 11.60 -20.72 2.63
N ARG A 174 10.65 -21.49 3.16
CA ARG A 174 10.88 -22.83 3.75
C ARG A 174 11.01 -23.94 2.71
N GLY A 175 10.91 -23.63 1.41
CA GLY A 175 10.92 -24.63 0.34
C GLY A 175 9.59 -25.38 0.18
N LYS A 176 8.52 -24.89 0.82
CA LYS A 176 7.18 -25.45 0.71
C LYS A 176 6.37 -24.70 -0.34
N LYS A 177 5.41 -25.38 -0.96
CA LYS A 177 4.41 -24.76 -1.84
C LYS A 177 3.04 -25.13 -1.30
N LEU A 178 2.11 -24.16 -1.30
CA LEU A 178 0.70 -24.48 -1.09
C LEU A 178 0.26 -25.44 -2.19
N GLU A 179 -0.25 -26.61 -1.79
CA GLU A 179 -0.92 -27.46 -2.75
C GLU A 179 -2.24 -26.80 -3.17
N PRO A 180 -2.54 -26.75 -4.48
CA PRO A 180 -3.81 -26.24 -4.95
C PRO A 180 -4.94 -27.09 -4.35
N MET A 181 -5.89 -26.44 -3.67
CA MET A 181 -7.09 -27.12 -3.22
C MET A 181 -7.88 -27.57 -4.46
N VAL A 182 -7.94 -28.87 -4.70
CA VAL A 182 -8.91 -29.46 -5.63
C VAL A 182 -10.27 -29.32 -4.97
N THR A 183 -10.93 -28.19 -5.19
CA THR A 183 -12.35 -28.06 -4.84
C THR A 183 -13.14 -28.74 -5.95
N GLU A 184 -13.61 -29.96 -5.68
CA GLU A 184 -14.72 -30.50 -6.47
C GLU A 184 -15.90 -29.54 -6.33
N PRO A 185 -16.56 -29.13 -7.43
CA PRO A 185 -17.73 -28.29 -7.33
C PRO A 185 -18.79 -29.01 -6.50
N ALA A 186 -19.30 -28.36 -5.47
CA ALA A 186 -20.34 -28.90 -4.58
C ALA A 186 -21.64 -29.29 -5.34
N GLN A 187 -21.82 -28.79 -6.56
CA GLN A 187 -22.91 -29.18 -7.44
C GLN A 187 -22.41 -30.20 -8.46
N GLN A 188 -22.45 -31.47 -8.06
CA GLN A 188 -22.08 -32.60 -8.92
C GLN A 188 -23.19 -33.00 -9.92
N SER A 189 -24.38 -32.39 -9.84
CA SER A 189 -25.48 -32.63 -10.78
C SER A 189 -26.40 -31.42 -10.89
N LEU A 190 -26.69 -31.00 -12.13
CA LEU A 190 -27.83 -30.16 -12.46
C LEU A 190 -29.00 -31.10 -12.73
N LEU A 191 -29.84 -31.31 -11.73
CA LEU A 191 -31.22 -31.80 -11.90
C LEU A 191 -32.17 -30.62 -11.71
#